data_AF-A0A643FQE9-F1
#
_entry.id   AF-A0A643FQE9-F1
#
_cell.length_a   1.000
_cell.length_b   1.000
_cell.length_c   1.000
_cell.angle_alpha   90.00
_cell.angle_beta   90.00
_cell.angle_gamma   90.00
#
_symmetry.space_group_name_H-M   'P 1'
#
loop_
_entity.id
_entity.type
_entity.pdbx_description
1 polymer ?
#
loop_
_entity_poly.entity_id
_entity_poly.type
_entity_poly.pdbx_seq_one_letter_code
_entity_poly.pdbx_strand_id
1 'polypeptide(L)' 'MDVPRFSEASRKANAALVEVLGNIADGKGATRTQVALAWLLARKPWIVPIPGTAKLHRLEESIGAATVELTISG' A
#
# COMPACT_ATOMS: atom_id res chain seq x y z
N MET A 1 -6.17 -16.80 19.70
CA MET A 1 -6.28 -16.96 18.24
C MET A 1 -4.91 -16.65 17.66
N ASP A 2 -4.22 -17.64 17.09
CA ASP A 2 -2.99 -17.39 16.36
C ASP A 2 -3.34 -16.76 15.01
N VAL A 3 -2.58 -15.77 14.56
CA VAL A 3 -2.81 -15.06 13.29
C VAL A 3 -1.52 -15.21 12.47
N PRO A 4 -1.37 -16.31 11.71
CA PRO A 4 -0.08 -16.73 11.14
C PRO A 4 0.64 -15.66 10.31
N ARG A 5 -0.10 -14.82 9.58
CA ARG A 5 0.44 -13.68 8.81
C ARG A 5 1.20 -12.64 9.65
N PHE A 6 1.01 -12.63 10.96
CA PHE A 6 1.68 -11.74 11.91
C PHE A 6 2.73 -12.44 12.78
N SER A 7 3.01 -13.72 12.51
CA SER A 7 4.13 -14.44 13.11
C SER A 7 5.46 -13.75 12.83
N GLU A 8 6.45 -13.99 13.67
CA GLU A 8 7.81 -13.46 13.48
C GLU A 8 8.43 -13.91 12.16
N ALA A 9 8.20 -15.18 11.79
CA ALA A 9 8.64 -15.74 10.51
C ALA A 9 8.03 -14.97 9.32
N SER A 10 6.72 -14.68 9.34
CA SER A 10 6.07 -13.88 8.30
C SER A 10 6.57 -12.44 8.26
N ARG A 11 6.84 -11.81 9.42
CA ARG A 11 7.43 -10.46 9.44
C ARG A 11 8.82 -10.45 8.79
N LYS A 12 9.68 -11.41 9.14
CA LYS A 12 11.02 -11.52 8.56
C LYS A 12 10.97 -11.78 7.06
N ALA A 13 10.07 -12.65 6.60
CA ALA A 13 9.87 -12.93 5.18
C ALA A 13 9.37 -11.69 4.40
N ASN A 14 8.52 -10.86 5.01
CA ASN A 14 7.94 -9.69 4.35
C ASN A 14 8.78 -8.41 4.49
N ALA A 15 9.82 -8.38 5.32
CA ALA A 15 10.60 -7.17 5.61
C ALA A 15 11.21 -6.55 4.35
N ALA A 16 11.80 -7.36 3.47
CA ALA A 16 12.39 -6.88 2.22
C ALA A 16 11.34 -6.22 1.30
N LEU A 17 10.13 -6.78 1.23
CA LEU A 17 9.04 -6.21 0.45
C LEU A 17 8.57 -4.87 1.03
N VAL A 18 8.44 -4.78 2.36
CA VAL A 18 8.05 -3.54 3.05
C VAL A 18 9.08 -2.42 2.81
N GLU A 19 10.36 -2.78 2.72
CA GLU A 19 11.43 -1.83 2.42
C GLU A 19 11.35 -1.31 0.99
N VAL A 20 11.15 -2.20 0.01
CA VAL A 20 10.94 -1.80 -1.39
C VAL A 20 9.74 -0.87 -1.53
N LEU A 21 8.62 -1.17 -0.86
CA LEU A 21 7.45 -0.29 -0.82
C LEU A 21 7.78 1.08 -0.20
N GLY A 22 8.67 1.12 0.80
CA GLY A 22 9.18 2.36 1.38
C GLY A 22 9.92 3.21 0.36
N ASN A 23 10.89 2.63 -0.35
CA ASN A 23 11.68 3.33 -1.35
C ASN A 23 10.82 3.89 -2.50
N ILE A 24 9.82 3.13 -2.95
CA ILE A 24 8.86 3.60 -3.97
C ILE A 24 8.04 4.77 -3.43
N ALA A 25 7.57 4.67 -2.19
CA ALA A 25 6.78 5.71 -1.54
C ALA A 25 7.58 7.00 -1.41
N ASP A 26 8.83 6.91 -0.95
CA ASP A 26 9.74 8.04 -0.81
C ASP A 26 10.02 8.71 -2.16
N GLY A 27 10.29 7.93 -3.21
CA GLY A 27 10.52 8.44 -4.56
C GLY A 27 9.29 9.12 -5.19
N LYS A 28 8.08 8.83 -4.69
CA LYS A 28 6.81 9.41 -5.16
C LYS A 28 6.26 10.50 -4.23
N GLY A 29 6.89 10.75 -3.08
CA GLY A 29 6.33 11.61 -2.04
C GLY A 29 5.00 11.10 -1.48
N ALA A 30 4.79 9.78 -1.50
CA ALA A 30 3.55 9.11 -1.11
C ALA A 30 3.75 8.30 0.19
N THR A 31 2.67 7.81 0.79
CA THR A 31 2.77 6.85 1.90
C THR A 31 2.83 5.41 1.38
N ARG A 32 3.37 4.48 2.18
CA ARG A 32 3.32 3.04 1.87
C ARG A 32 1.88 2.54 1.64
N THR A 33 0.91 3.09 2.36
CA THR A 33 -0.53 2.81 2.17
C THR A 33 -0.98 3.23 0.78
N GLN A 34 -0.60 4.43 0.35
CA GLN A 34 -0.96 4.97 -0.96
C GLN A 34 -0.35 4.14 -2.08
N VAL A 35 0.92 3.72 -1.96
CA VAL A 35 1.56 2.84 -2.96
C VAL A 35 0.83 1.50 -3.07
N ALA A 36 0.45 0.88 -1.94
CA ALA A 36 -0.27 -0.40 -1.95
C ALA A 36 -1.66 -0.28 -2.61
N LEU A 37 -2.39 0.79 -2.31
CA LEU A 37 -3.70 1.06 -2.90
C LEU A 37 -3.60 1.43 -4.38
N ALA A 38 -2.61 2.24 -4.77
CA ALA A 38 -2.34 2.59 -6.16
C ALA A 38 -2.02 1.36 -7.01
N TRP A 39 -1.22 0.42 -6.47
CA TRP A 39 -0.96 -0.85 -7.12
C TRP A 39 -2.23 -1.66 -7.34
N LEU A 40 -3.12 -1.71 -6.32
CA LEU A 40 -4.39 -2.42 -6.42
C LEU A 40 -5.31 -1.80 -7.48
N LEU A 41 -5.43 -0.46 -7.48
CA LEU A 41 -6.21 0.31 -8.47
C LEU A 41 -5.68 0.11 -9.90
N ALA A 42 -4.36 0.01 -10.07
CA ALA A 42 -3.73 -0.18 -11.38
C ALA A 42 -3.98 -1.58 -11.99
N ARG A 43 -4.44 -2.57 -11.21
CA ARG A 43 -4.59 -3.95 -11.72
C ARG A 43 -5.70 -4.09 -12.76
N LYS A 44 -6.85 -3.44 -12.54
CA LYS A 44 -8.02 -3.45 -13.43
C LYS A 44 -8.88 -2.20 -13.17
N PRO A 45 -9.50 -1.61 -14.21
CA PRO A 45 -10.24 -0.35 -14.08
C PRO A 45 -11.51 -0.44 -13.21
N TRP A 46 -12.02 -1.64 -12.93
CA TRP A 46 -13.20 -1.86 -12.09
C TRP A 46 -12.89 -2.21 -10.63
N ILE A 47 -11.62 -2.19 -10.22
CA ILE A 47 -11.26 -2.43 -8.83
C ILE A 47 -11.48 -1.15 -8.03
N VAL A 48 -12.38 -1.23 -7.04
CA VAL A 48 -12.65 -0.13 -6.10
C VAL A 48 -12.35 -0.63 -4.69
N PRO A 49 -11.24 -0.17 -4.05
CA PRO A 49 -10.95 -0.52 -2.66
C PRO A 49 -11.97 0.13 -1.73
N ILE A 50 -12.40 -0.63 -0.71
CA ILE A 50 -13.27 -0.12 0.37
C ILE A 50 -12.38 0.02 1.61
N PRO A 51 -11.74 1.18 1.82
CA PRO A 51 -10.86 1.35 2.97
C PRO A 51 -11.69 1.38 4.26
N GLY A 52 -11.45 0.41 5.14
CA GLY A 52 -11.98 0.42 6.49
C GLY A 52 -11.17 1.36 7.38
N THR A 53 -11.72 2.52 7.72
CA THR A 53 -11.12 3.45 8.67
C THR A 53 -12.16 4.12 9.56
N ALA A 54 -11.82 4.37 10.82
CA ALA A 54 -12.62 5.14 11.76
C ALA A 54 -12.16 6.60 11.90
N LYS A 55 -11.13 7.02 11.14
CA LYS A 55 -10.50 8.35 11.25
C LYS A 55 -10.47 9.05 9.90
N LEU A 56 -10.89 10.32 9.87
CA LEU A 56 -10.97 11.12 8.65
C LEU A 56 -9.62 11.27 7.94
N HIS A 57 -8.55 11.62 8.67
CA HIS A 57 -7.21 11.77 8.06
C HIS A 57 -6.69 10.49 7.38
N ARG A 58 -7.11 9.31 7.85
CA ARG A 58 -6.75 8.03 7.21
C ARG A 58 -7.56 7.79 5.93
N LEU A 59 -8.79 8.28 5.88
CA LEU A 59 -9.59 8.27 4.67
C LEU A 59 -8.96 9.19 3.62
N GLU A 60 -8.57 10.41 4.02
CA GLU A 60 -7.88 11.38 3.16
C GLU A 60 -6.56 10.80 2.61
N GLU A 61 -5.74 10.18 3.47
CA GLU A 61 -4.51 9.47 3.04
C GLU A 61 -4.83 8.41 1.98
N SER A 62 -5.87 7.60 2.22
CA SER A 62 -6.27 6.50 1.32
C SER A 62 -6.79 7.01 -0.04
N ILE A 63 -7.55 8.12 -0.05
CA ILE A 63 -8.05 8.75 -1.27
C ILE A 63 -6.88 9.27 -2.13
N GLY A 64 -5.83 9.81 -1.50
CA GLY A 64 -4.63 10.25 -2.20
C GLY A 64 -3.92 9.14 -2.99
N ALA A 65 -4.19 7.86 -2.72
CA ALA A 65 -3.67 6.76 -3.53
C ALA A 65 -4.12 6.81 -5.00
N ALA A 66 -5.30 7.37 -5.28
CA ALA A 66 -5.83 7.46 -6.63
C ALA A 66 -5.04 8.42 -7.54
N THR A 67 -4.23 9.30 -6.95
CA THR A 67 -3.36 10.24 -7.69
C THR A 67 -1.91 9.75 -7.80
N VAL A 68 -1.58 8.58 -7.25
CA VAL A 68 -0.24 8.01 -7.34
C VAL A 68 -0.14 7.17 -8.61
N GLU A 69 0.62 7.66 -9.58
CA GLU A 69 0.93 6.91 -10.80
C GLU A 69 2.14 6.00 -10.59
N LEU A 70 1.92 4.69 -10.70
CA LEU A 70 2.99 3.69 -10.71
C LEU A 70 3.41 3.44 -12.16
N THR A 71 4.67 3.68 -12.46
CA THR A 71 5.26 3.46 -13.78
C THR A 71 6.18 2.24 -13.74
N ILE A 72 6.20 1.47 -14.82
CA ILE A 72 7.24 0.44 -14.99
C ILE A 72 8.54 1.18 -15.26
N SER A 73 9.52 1.01 -14.38
CA SER A 73 10.90 1.38 -14.71
C SER A 73 11.47 0.22 -15.51
N GLY A 74 11.52 0.37 -16.83
CA GLY A 74 12.12 -0.60 -17.75
C GLY A 74 13.65 -0.56 -17.70
#